data_AF-A0A482XIH2-F1
#
_entry.id   AF-A0A482XIH2-F1
#
_cell.length_a   1.000
_cell.length_b   1.000
_cell.length_c   1.000
_cell.angle_alpha   90.00
_cell.angle_beta   90.00
_cell.angle_gamma   90.00
#
_symmetry.space_group_name_H-M   'P 1'
#
loop_
_entity.id
_entity.type
_entity.pdbx_description
1 polymer ?
#
loop_
_entity_poly.entity_id
_entity_poly.type
_entity_poly.pdbx_seq_one_letter_code
_entity_poly.pdbx_strand_id
1 'polypeptide(L)' 'VPMSPWANYTFRVTAWNKIGESFPSSHSSVCTTQEDVPHKNPDNVEGRGTEPTNLVITWT' A
#
# COMPACT_ATOMS: atom_id res chain seq x y z
N VAL A 1 -5.32 12.73 -3.30
CA VAL A 1 -4.57 11.48 -3.49
C VAL A 1 -5.05 10.52 -2.41
N PRO A 2 -5.72 9.42 -2.75
CA PRO A 2 -6.09 8.42 -1.74
C PRO A 2 -4.81 7.82 -1.15
N MET A 3 -4.75 7.71 0.17
CA MET A 3 -3.64 7.07 0.89
C MET A 3 -4.07 5.67 1.31
N SER A 4 -3.15 4.72 1.25
CA SER A 4 -3.40 3.38 1.75
C SER A 4 -3.60 3.43 3.27
N PRO A 5 -4.58 2.71 3.82
CA PRO A 5 -4.72 2.56 5.27
C PRO A 5 -3.53 1.81 5.85
N TRP A 6 -3.27 2.01 7.14
CA TRP A 6 -2.19 1.34 7.89
C TRP A 6 -0.80 1.46 7.24
N ALA A 7 -0.47 2.64 6.73
CA ALA A 7 0.78 2.90 6.02
C ALA A 7 1.50 4.17 6.54
N ASN A 8 2.83 4.15 6.47
CA ASN A 8 3.67 5.25 6.89
C ASN A 8 3.98 6.16 5.70
N TYR A 9 3.63 7.45 5.84
CA TYR A 9 3.88 8.47 4.82
C TYR A 9 4.78 9.59 5.35
N THR A 10 5.55 10.14 4.42
CA THR A 10 6.21 11.43 4.57
C THR A 10 5.83 12.32 3.40
N PHE A 11 5.76 13.62 3.64
CA PHE A 11 5.37 14.60 2.63
C PHE A 11 6.51 15.57 2.36
N ARG A 12 6.59 16.04 1.12
CA ARG A 12 7.48 17.12 0.69
C ARG A 12 6.70 18.08 -0.18
N VAL A 13 7.08 19.35 -0.18
CA VAL A 13 6.45 20.37 -1.02
C VAL A 13 7.44 20.85 -2.06
N THR A 14 6.93 21.14 -3.26
CA THR A 14 7.71 21.82 -4.29
C THR A 14 6.98 23.08 -4.75
N ALA A 15 7.74 24.17 -4.93
CA ALA A 15 7.20 25.43 -5.41
C ALA A 15 7.34 25.52 -6.93
N TRP A 16 6.41 26.19 -7.59
CA TRP A 16 6.43 26.41 -9.03
C TRP A 16 6.26 27.89 -9.35
N ASN A 17 7.05 28.41 -10.29
CA ASN A 17 6.89 29.76 -10.85
C ASN A 17 7.03 29.76 -12.38
N LYS A 18 7.03 30.94 -13.01
CA LYS A 18 7.12 31.07 -14.47
C LYS A 18 8.43 30.53 -15.09
N ILE A 19 9.48 30.38 -14.28
CA ILE A 19 10.78 29.82 -14.71
C ILE A 19 10.77 28.29 -14.57
N GLY A 20 10.12 27.75 -13.54
CA GLY A 20 9.93 26.31 -13.37
C GLY A 20 9.72 25.88 -11.93
N GLU A 21 9.96 24.59 -11.68
CA GLU A 21 9.87 23.94 -10.37
C GLU A 21 11.13 24.21 -9.51
N SER A 22 10.94 24.41 -8.21
CA SER A 22 12.04 24.45 -7.24
C SER A 22 12.58 23.05 -6.95
N PHE A 23 13.67 22.97 -6.18
CA PHE A 23 13.98 21.71 -5.50
C PHE A 23 12.89 21.40 -4.46
N PRO A 24 12.56 20.11 -4.22
CA PRO A 24 11.64 19.73 -3.16
C PRO A 24 12.17 20.12 -1.78
N SER A 25 11.26 20.37 -0.84
CA SER A 25 11.60 20.55 0.57
C SER A 25 12.21 19.28 1.18
N SER A 26 12.76 19.41 2.39
CA SER A 26 12.97 18.25 3.26
C SER A 26 11.63 17.53 3.51
N HIS A 27 11.72 16.24 3.84
CA HIS A 27 10.54 15.45 4.17
C HIS A 27 9.96 15.89 5.52
N SER A 28 8.65 15.75 5.69
CA SER A 28 7.96 15.90 6.97
C SER A 28 8.39 14.81 7.96
N SER A 29 7.95 14.93 9.22
CA SER A 29 7.92 13.77 10.12
C SER A 29 7.05 12.65 9.51
N VAL A 30 7.36 11.41 9.87
CA VAL A 30 6.54 10.25 9.50
C VAL A 30 5.17 10.38 10.16
N CYS A 31 4.13 10.07 9.42
CA CYS A 31 2.77 9.95 9.93
C CYS A 31 2.15 8.65 9.41
N THR A 32 1.33 8.03 10.24
CA THR A 32 0.70 6.74 9.94
C THR A 32 -0.78 6.96 9.68
N THR A 33 -1.29 6.41 8.58
CA THR A 33 -2.72 6.42 8.28
C THR A 33 -3.47 5.45 9.20
N GLN A 34 -4.75 5.76 9.47
CA GLN A 34 -5.62 4.86 10.23
C GLN A 34 -5.77 3.51 9.52
N GLU A 35 -6.01 2.47 10.31
CA GLU A 35 -6.38 1.15 9.81
C GLU A 35 -7.78 1.15 9.17
N ASP A 36 -7.97 0.25 8.21
CA ASP A 36 -9.24 0.03 7.53
C ASP A 36 -9.31 -1.42 7.06
N VAL A 37 -10.51 -1.88 6.69
CA VAL A 37 -10.72 -3.23 6.16
C VAL A 37 -9.92 -3.44 4.86
N PRO A 38 -9.42 -4.66 4.58
CA PRO A 38 -8.76 -4.95 3.31
C PRO A 38 -9.72 -4.72 2.12
N HIS A 39 -9.25 -3.96 1.13
CA HIS A 39 -10.05 -3.61 -0.05
C HIS A 39 -9.88 -4.59 -1.22
N LYS A 40 -8.97 -5.55 -1.09
CA LYS A 40 -8.65 -6.52 -2.14
C LYS A 40 -8.59 -7.93 -1.56
N ASN A 41 -9.20 -8.88 -2.26
CA ASN A 41 -9.05 -10.30 -1.99
C ASN A 41 -7.63 -10.79 -2.35
N PRO A 42 -7.18 -11.90 -1.76
CA PRO A 42 -5.97 -12.57 -2.22
C PRO A 42 -6.12 -13.07 -3.67
N ASP A 43 -5.01 -13.12 -4.39
CA ASP A 43 -4.97 -13.60 -5.78
C ASP A 43 -4.63 -15.10 -5.81
N ASN A 44 -4.81 -15.74 -6.97
CA ASN A 44 -4.38 -17.13 -7.23
C ASN A 44 -4.84 -18.16 -6.19
N VAL A 45 -6.10 -18.05 -5.75
CA VAL A 45 -6.70 -19.02 -4.82
C VAL A 45 -6.79 -20.40 -5.50
N GLU A 46 -6.14 -21.39 -4.91
CA GLU A 46 -6.12 -22.77 -5.39
C GLU A 46 -6.43 -23.74 -4.25
N GLY A 47 -7.19 -24.79 -4.56
CA GLY A 47 -7.41 -25.94 -3.67
C GLY A 47 -6.79 -27.21 -4.25
N ARG A 48 -5.97 -27.93 -3.47
CA ARG A 48 -5.37 -29.22 -3.83
C ARG A 48 -5.60 -30.26 -2.75
N GLY A 49 -6.02 -31.47 -3.12
CA GLY A 49 -5.99 -32.62 -2.21
C GLY A 49 -4.67 -33.36 -2.34
N THR A 50 -3.80 -33.25 -1.34
CA THR A 50 -2.49 -33.94 -1.36
C THR A 50 -2.57 -35.35 -0.78
N GLU A 51 -3.54 -35.62 0.09
CA GLU A 51 -3.75 -36.90 0.77
C GLU A 51 -5.25 -37.23 0.83
N PRO A 52 -5.63 -38.52 0.98
CA PRO A 52 -7.02 -38.87 1.26
C PRO A 52 -7.54 -38.09 2.47
N THR A 53 -8.75 -37.55 2.38
CA THR A 53 -9.41 -36.73 3.42
C THR A 53 -8.79 -35.34 3.68
N ASN A 54 -7.87 -34.86 2.84
CA ASN A 54 -7.29 -33.52 2.96
C ASN A 54 -7.67 -32.58 1.81
N LEU A 55 -7.77 -31.28 2.14
CA LEU A 55 -7.82 -30.16 1.19
C LEU A 55 -6.85 -29.07 1.66
N VAL A 56 -5.82 -28.80 0.87
CA VAL A 56 -4.89 -27.68 1.04
C VAL A 56 -5.38 -26.49 0.22
N ILE A 57 -5.51 -25.32 0.84
CA ILE A 57 -5.88 -24.07 0.17
C ILE A 57 -4.67 -23.14 0.19
N THR A 58 -4.27 -22.63 -0.97
CA THR A 58 -3.16 -21.70 -1.14
C THR A 58 -3.60 -20.46 -1.92
N TRP A 59 -2.95 -19.32 -1.68
CA TRP A 59 -3.19 -18.05 -2.38
C TRP A 59 -1.93 -17.17 -2.33
N THR A 60 -1.92 -16.07 -3.08
CA THR A 60 -0.83 -15.07 -3.12
C THR A 60 -1.32 -13.67 -2.83
#